data_AF-A0A497LWM0-F1
#
_entry.id   AF-A0A497LWM0-F1
#
_cell.length_a   1.000
_cell.length_b   1.000
_cell.length_c   1.000
_cell.angle_alpha   90.00
_cell.angle_beta   90.00
_cell.angle_gamma   90.00
#
_symmetry.space_group_name_H-M   'P 1'
#
loop_
_entity.id
_entity.type
_entity.pdbx_description
1 polymer ?
#
loop_
_entity_poly.entity_id
_entity_poly.type
_entity_poly.pdbx_seq_one_letter_code
_entity_poly.pdbx_strand_id
1 'polypeptide(L)' 'MMPKKKKKYRRPRTTKEKLNKMIDNIFHRFGDNIYASLIDSFLHFAVEDNLEESIKKFVKYNLGWVIRCLSRRIQTSS' A
#
# COMPACT_ATOMS: atom_id res chain seq x y z
N MET A 1 -28.02 17.71 -27.14
CA MET A 1 -28.26 17.46 -25.71
C MET A 1 -27.08 16.66 -25.15
N MET A 2 -26.19 17.26 -24.37
CA MET A 2 -25.02 16.55 -23.81
C MET A 2 -25.44 15.60 -22.67
N PRO A 3 -24.92 14.37 -22.60
CA PRO A 3 -25.26 13.46 -21.51
C PRO A 3 -24.67 14.00 -20.19
N LYS A 4 -25.53 14.28 -19.21
CA LYS A 4 -25.11 14.68 -17.87
C LYS A 4 -24.29 13.54 -17.26
N LYS A 5 -23.00 13.77 -17.00
CA LYS A 5 -22.10 12.81 -16.32
C LYS A 5 -22.75 12.42 -14.98
N LYS A 6 -23.13 11.15 -14.84
CA LYS A 6 -23.71 10.61 -13.61
C LYS A 6 -22.68 10.80 -12.48
N LYS A 7 -22.99 11.65 -11.49
CA LYS A 7 -22.18 11.81 -10.29
C LYS A 7 -22.08 10.43 -9.62
N LYS A 8 -20.90 9.84 -9.60
CA LYS A 8 -20.63 8.55 -8.96
C LYS A 8 -20.88 8.75 -7.46
N TYR A 9 -22.02 8.29 -6.96
CA TYR A 9 -22.37 8.35 -5.54
C TYR A 9 -21.23 7.68 -4.76
N ARG A 10 -20.44 8.48 -4.03
CA ARG A 10 -19.41 7.95 -3.12
C ARG A 10 -20.16 7.24 -2.01
N ARG A 11 -20.09 5.91 -1.99
CA ARG A 11 -20.59 5.10 -0.88
C ARG A 11 -19.98 5.64 0.42
N PRO A 12 -20.72 5.62 1.54
CA PRO A 12 -20.16 6.02 2.83
C PRO A 12 -18.91 5.18 3.10
N ARG A 13 -17.78 5.86 3.32
CA ARG A 13 -16.50 5.19 3.61
C ARG A 13 -16.67 4.34 4.86
N THR A 14 -16.45 3.04 4.71
CA THR A 14 -16.41 2.12 5.84
C THR A 14 -15.26 2.51 6.78
N THR A 15 -15.31 2.10 8.04
CA THR A 15 -14.22 2.33 9.00
C THR A 15 -12.88 1.81 8.46
N LYS A 16 -12.92 0.70 7.70
CA LYS A 16 -11.76 0.13 6.98
C LYS A 16 -11.19 1.07 5.92
N GLU A 17 -12.02 1.68 5.08
CA GLU A 17 -11.56 2.68 4.11
C GLU A 17 -10.90 3.90 4.78
N LYS A 18 -11.40 4.31 5.94
CA LYS A 18 -10.78 5.40 6.71
C LYS A 18 -9.42 4.99 7.28
N LEU A 19 -9.31 3.75 7.78
CA LEU A 19 -8.07 3.23 8.34
C LEU A 19 -7.00 3.03 7.27
N ASN A 20 -7.35 2.43 6.12
CA ASN A 20 -6.45 2.32 4.97
C ASN A 20 -5.94 3.69 4.53
N LYS A 21 -6.84 4.69 4.41
CA LYS A 21 -6.43 6.05 4.04
C LYS A 21 -5.54 6.72 5.11
N MET A 22 -5.72 6.37 6.38
CA MET A 22 -4.88 6.86 7.46
C MET A 22 -3.48 6.28 7.36
N ILE A 23 -3.38 4.96 7.10
CA ILE A 23 -2.11 4.26 6.85
C ILE A 23 -1.41 4.93 5.66
N ASP A 24 -2.07 5.03 4.51
CA ASP A 24 -1.54 5.71 3.31
C ASP A 24 -0.97 7.10 3.65
N ASN A 25 -1.74 7.94 4.38
CA ASN A 25 -1.33 9.30 4.72
C ASN A 25 -0.10 9.36 5.64
N ILE A 26 0.05 8.39 6.54
CA ILE A 26 1.21 8.31 7.43
C ILE A 26 2.43 7.91 6.62
N PHE A 27 2.33 6.84 5.84
CA PHE A 27 3.48 6.23 5.17
C PHE A 27 3.92 6.96 3.89
N HIS A 28 3.04 7.72 3.25
CA HIS A 28 3.39 8.59 2.12
C HIS A 28 4.56 9.53 2.44
N ARG A 29 4.65 10.01 3.69
CA ARG A 29 5.72 10.95 4.11
C ARG A 29 7.10 10.30 4.20
N PHE A 30 7.17 8.97 4.24
CA PHE A 30 8.42 8.24 4.40
C PHE A 30 9.08 7.84 3.08
N GLY A 31 8.44 8.12 1.93
CA GLY A 31 9.01 7.94 0.60
C GLY A 31 9.54 6.52 0.35
N ASP A 32 10.74 6.43 -0.25
CA ASP A 32 11.43 5.16 -0.58
C ASP A 32 12.15 4.49 0.61
N ASN A 33 11.70 4.70 1.85
CA ASN A 33 12.28 4.00 2.99
C ASN A 33 11.79 2.54 3.07
N ILE A 34 12.71 1.58 2.98
CA ILE A 34 12.39 0.14 3.03
C ILE A 34 11.57 -0.30 4.23
N TYR A 35 11.90 0.22 5.40
CA TYR A 35 11.16 -0.11 6.60
C TYR A 35 9.76 0.47 6.58
N ALA A 36 9.62 1.70 6.06
CA ALA A 36 8.32 2.33 5.95
C ALA A 36 7.40 1.58 4.97
N SER A 37 7.87 1.21 3.78
CA SER A 37 7.05 0.45 2.82
C SER A 37 6.69 -0.95 3.32
N LEU A 38 7.57 -1.60 4.09
CA LEU A 38 7.27 -2.90 4.71
C LEU A 38 6.20 -2.77 5.81
N ILE A 39 6.33 -1.77 6.69
CA ILE A 39 5.37 -1.53 7.77
C ILE A 39 4.00 -1.11 7.19
N ASP A 40 3.98 -0.25 6.17
CA ASP A 40 2.78 0.13 5.42
C ASP A 40 2.03 -1.09 4.88
N SER A 41 2.76 -1.99 4.20
CA SER A 41 2.20 -3.24 3.68
C SER A 41 1.59 -4.10 4.79
N PHE A 42 2.30 -4.22 5.91
CA PHE A 42 1.88 -5.04 7.05
C PHE A 42 0.63 -4.46 7.72
N LEU A 43 0.53 -3.14 7.81
CA LEU A 43 -0.64 -2.46 8.33
C LEU A 43 -1.84 -2.62 7.39
N HIS A 44 -1.64 -2.58 6.08
CA HIS A 44 -2.71 -2.91 5.13
C HIS A 44 -3.17 -4.36 5.27
N PHE A 45 -2.27 -5.31 5.50
CA PHE A 45 -2.63 -6.72 5.76
C PHE A 45 -3.46 -6.89 7.02
N ALA A 46 -3.15 -6.15 8.07
CA ALA A 46 -3.89 -6.21 9.34
C ALA A 46 -5.31 -5.63 9.23
N VAL A 47 -5.58 -4.80 8.22
CA VAL A 47 -6.85 -4.08 8.05
C VAL A 47 -7.72 -4.68 6.94
N GLU A 48 -7.12 -5.30 5.92
CA GLU A 48 -7.85 -6.03 4.88
C GLU A 48 -8.41 -7.36 5.42
N ASP A 49 -9.68 -7.68 5.09
CA ASP A 49 -10.28 -8.98 5.44
C ASP A 49 -9.71 -10.12 4.58
N ASN A 50 -9.22 -9.81 3.39
CA ASN A 50 -8.73 -10.79 2.43
C ASN A 50 -7.21 -10.77 2.39
N LEU A 51 -6.62 -11.58 3.26
CA LEU A 51 -5.17 -11.76 3.36
C LEU A 51 -4.56 -12.21 2.02
N GLU A 52 -5.25 -13.03 1.24
CA GLU A 52 -4.74 -13.53 -0.04
C GLU A 52 -4.56 -12.41 -1.07
N GLU A 53 -5.55 -11.52 -1.19
CA GLU A 53 -5.50 -10.36 -2.08
C GLU A 53 -4.39 -9.38 -1.65
N SER A 54 -4.25 -9.20 -0.34
CA SER A 54 -3.17 -8.45 0.31
C SER A 54 -1.79 -9.01 -0.08
N ILE A 55 -1.58 -10.31 0.12
CA ILE A 55 -0.32 -11.00 -0.24
C ILE A 55 -0.01 -10.83 -1.73
N LYS A 56 -1.01 -10.99 -2.61
CA LYS A 56 -0.83 -10.77 -4.05
C LYS A 56 -0.36 -9.35 -4.36
N LYS A 57 -0.93 -8.32 -3.71
CA LYS A 57 -0.49 -6.93 -3.87
C LYS A 57 0.95 -6.74 -3.40
N PHE A 58 1.31 -7.29 -2.24
CA PHE A 58 2.68 -7.19 -1.74
C PHE A 58 3.70 -7.85 -2.68
N VAL A 59 3.41 -9.05 -3.16
CA VAL A 59 4.26 -9.75 -4.13
C VAL A 59 4.41 -8.93 -5.41
N LYS A 60 3.30 -8.37 -5.91
CA LYS A 60 3.28 -7.62 -7.16
C LYS A 60 4.02 -6.27 -7.08
N TYR A 61 3.85 -5.55 -5.98
CA TYR A 61 4.30 -4.15 -5.89
C TYR A 61 5.54 -3.96 -5.02
N ASN A 62 5.70 -4.75 -3.96
CA ASN A 62 6.71 -4.48 -2.93
C ASN A 62 7.87 -5.49 -2.95
N LEU A 63 7.63 -6.74 -3.33
CA LEU A 63 8.65 -7.80 -3.30
C LEU A 63 9.88 -7.47 -4.16
N GLY A 64 9.68 -7.04 -5.41
CA GLY A 64 10.80 -6.72 -6.31
C GLY A 64 11.66 -5.56 -5.78
N TRP A 65 11.04 -4.56 -5.18
CA TRP A 65 11.74 -3.43 -4.58
C TRP A 65 12.49 -3.83 -3.30
N VAL A 66 11.88 -4.67 -2.44
CA VAL A 66 12.54 -5.23 -1.25
C VAL A 66 13.79 -6.02 -1.64
N ILE A 67 13.68 -6.91 -2.63
CA ILE A 67 14.83 -7.69 -3.14
C ILE A 67 15.94 -6.76 -3.63
N ARG A 68 15.60 -5.71 -4.39
CA ARG A 68 16.58 -4.73 -4.90
C ARG A 68 17.27 -3.97 -3.77
N CYS A 69 16.54 -3.57 -2.73
CA CYS A 69 17.11 -2.89 -1.57
C CYS A 69 18.00 -3.81 -0.74
N LEU A 70 17.60 -5.07 -0.53
CA LEU A 70 18.43 -6.07 0.16
C LEU A 70 19.71 -6.37 -0.63
N SER A 71 19.61 -6.57 -1.94
CA SER A 71 20.77 -6.82 -2.80
C SER A 71 21.81 -5.69 -2.74
N ARG A 72 21.36 -4.42 -2.75
CA ARG A 72 22.25 -3.25 -2.58
C ARG A 72 22.93 -3.21 -1.20
N ARG A 73 22.22 -3.60 -0.14
CA ARG A 73 22.82 -3.67 1.21
C ARG A 73 23.88 -4.75 1.32
N ILE A 74 23.65 -5.91 0.72
CA ILE A 74 24.63 -7.01 0.73
C ILE A 74 25.91 -6.57 0.00
N GLN A 75 25.79 -5.91 -1.14
CA GLN A 75 26.94 -5.42 -1.93
C GLN A 75 27.74 -4.29 -1.25
N THR A 76 27.11 -3.49 -0.39
CA THR A 76 27.79 -2.40 0.35
C THR A 76 28.42 -2.86 1.66
N SER A 77 28.15 -4.10 2.06
CA SER A 77 28.68 -4.74 3.28
C SER A 77 29.82 -5.73 2.99
N SER A 78 30.30 -5.79 1.73
CA SER A 78 31.48 -6.54 1.28
C SER A 78 32.55 -5.59 0.78
#